data_AF-A0A662DGV4-F1
#
_entry.id   AF-A0A662DGV4-F1
#
_cell.length_a   1.000
_cell.length_b   1.000
_cell.length_c   1.000
_cell.angle_alpha   90.00
_cell.angle_beta   90.00
_cell.angle_gamma   90.00
#
_symmetry.space_group_name_H-M   'P 1'
#
loop_
_entity.id
_entity.type
_entity.pdbx_description
1 polymer ?
#
loop_
_entity_poly.entity_id
_entity_poly.type
_entity_poly.pdbx_seq_one_letter_code
_entity_poly.pdbx_strand_id
1 'polypeptide(L)'
;PHPSVDFYLRDNPRIYGLTCTAWDLDDKTLKRIKTLFDHKAILYVELRITESIDKTVEEYKRVVDALVPNVIAIPWMWVGPSTSLYPIPPYIDVRRDTPILYNKLLKICKEYAKKMRKG
;
A
#
# COMPACT_ATOMS: atom_id res chain seq x y z
N PRO A 1 -14.83 -9.34 7.07
CA PRO A 1 -13.91 -8.84 8.13
C PRO A 1 -12.96 -9.96 8.55
N HIS A 2 -11.64 -9.71 8.57
CA HIS A 2 -10.69 -10.74 8.95
C HIS A 2 -10.91 -11.11 10.43
N PRO A 3 -11.25 -12.36 10.76
CA PRO A 3 -11.77 -12.77 12.06
C PRO A 3 -10.79 -12.63 13.24
N SER A 4 -9.54 -12.25 12.98
CA SER A 4 -8.51 -12.05 14.01
C SER A 4 -8.37 -10.60 14.51
N VAL A 5 -9.03 -9.62 13.89
CA VAL A 5 -8.90 -8.20 14.29
C VAL A 5 -9.29 -7.96 15.74
N ASP A 6 -10.33 -8.62 16.24
CA ASP A 6 -10.80 -8.47 17.62
C ASP A 6 -9.82 -9.07 18.66
N PHE A 7 -8.93 -9.99 18.23
CA PHE A 7 -7.84 -10.51 19.07
C PHE A 7 -6.66 -9.54 19.17
N TYR A 8 -6.36 -8.80 18.10
CA TYR A 8 -5.23 -7.84 18.09
C TYR A 8 -5.49 -6.59 18.95
N LEU A 9 -6.75 -6.21 19.13
CA LEU A 9 -7.12 -4.98 19.84
C LEU A 9 -7.15 -5.11 21.37
N ARG A 10 -7.02 -6.34 21.90
CA ARG A 10 -7.18 -6.62 23.33
C ARG A 10 -5.93 -6.34 24.18
N ASP A 11 -4.72 -6.34 23.59
CA ASP A 11 -3.44 -6.45 24.34
C ASP A 11 -2.46 -5.26 24.18
N ASN A 12 -2.95 -4.06 23.90
CA ASN A 12 -2.16 -2.82 23.71
C ASN A 12 -0.85 -2.93 22.85
N PRO A 13 -0.90 -3.33 21.55
CA PRO A 13 0.33 -3.67 20.84
C PRO A 13 1.27 -2.53 20.35
N ARG A 14 2.54 -2.92 20.16
CA ARG A 14 3.63 -2.18 19.49
C ARG A 14 3.50 -2.26 17.96
N ILE A 15 4.13 -1.31 17.25
CA ILE A 15 4.17 -1.09 15.78
C ILE A 15 3.61 -2.25 14.96
N TYR A 16 2.52 -1.96 14.26
CA TYR A 16 1.73 -2.96 13.55
C TYR A 16 2.06 -2.98 12.07
N GLY A 17 2.44 -4.15 11.58
CA GLY A 17 2.52 -4.46 10.15
C GLY A 17 1.21 -5.08 9.68
N LEU A 18 0.48 -4.42 8.77
CA LEU A 18 -0.65 -5.03 8.06
C LEU A 18 -0.26 -5.20 6.59
N THR A 19 -0.53 -6.37 6.01
CA THR A 19 -0.39 -6.59 4.55
C THR A 19 -1.78 -6.62 3.94
N CYS A 20 -1.99 -5.84 2.89
CA CYS A 20 -3.28 -5.74 2.20
C CYS A 20 -3.08 -5.37 0.74
N THR A 21 -4.02 -5.73 -0.11
CA THR A 21 -4.01 -5.30 -1.52
C THR A 21 -4.59 -3.88 -1.63
N ALA A 22 -4.12 -3.09 -2.59
CA ALA A 22 -4.56 -1.70 -2.73
C ALA A 22 -6.05 -1.57 -3.12
N TRP A 23 -6.58 -2.52 -3.88
CA TRP A 23 -7.97 -2.51 -4.38
C TRP A 23 -9.00 -2.92 -3.32
N ASP A 24 -8.57 -3.62 -2.26
CA ASP A 24 -9.44 -3.94 -1.11
C ASP A 24 -9.59 -2.75 -0.14
N LEU A 25 -8.82 -1.67 -0.32
CA LEU A 25 -8.81 -0.50 0.56
C LEU A 25 -9.76 0.60 0.08
N ASP A 26 -11.06 0.42 0.32
CA ASP A 26 -12.05 1.49 0.14
C ASP A 26 -11.87 2.64 1.15
N ASP A 27 -12.49 3.79 0.88
CA ASP A 27 -12.34 4.99 1.73
C ASP A 27 -12.80 4.75 3.17
N LYS A 28 -13.79 3.89 3.37
CA LYS A 28 -14.30 3.53 4.70
C LYS A 28 -13.26 2.73 5.48
N THR A 29 -12.59 1.79 4.82
CA THR A 29 -11.53 0.95 5.37
C THR A 29 -10.30 1.78 5.66
N LEU A 30 -9.89 2.67 4.76
CA LEU A 30 -8.77 3.59 4.98
C LEU A 30 -8.99 4.51 6.19
N LYS A 31 -10.20 5.08 6.33
CA LYS A 31 -10.56 5.86 7.52
C LYS A 31 -10.49 5.04 8.80
N ARG A 32 -11.00 3.80 8.77
CA ARG A 32 -10.92 2.88 9.91
C ARG A 32 -9.48 2.55 10.28
N ILE A 33 -8.62 2.22 9.31
CA ILE A 33 -7.19 1.98 9.52
C ILE A 33 -6.54 3.19 10.18
N LYS A 34 -6.79 4.39 9.66
CA LYS A 34 -6.24 5.63 10.23
C LYS A 34 -6.63 5.82 11.71
N THR A 35 -7.89 5.57 12.04
CA THR A 35 -8.40 5.67 13.43
C THR A 35 -7.86 4.56 14.33
N LEU A 36 -7.85 3.32 13.86
CA LEU A 36 -7.46 2.14 14.66
C LEU A 36 -5.98 2.16 15.03
N PHE A 37 -5.13 2.65 14.14
CA PHE A 37 -3.69 2.58 14.33
C PHE A 37 -3.07 3.82 14.97
N ASP A 38 -3.86 4.87 15.26
CA ASP A 38 -3.48 6.03 16.08
C ASP A 38 -1.99 6.42 15.98
N HIS A 39 -1.54 6.69 14.75
CA HIS A 39 -0.16 7.11 14.45
C HIS A 39 0.97 6.06 14.57
N LYS A 40 0.68 4.76 14.72
CA LYS A 40 1.66 3.70 15.07
C LYS A 40 1.73 2.50 14.12
N ALA A 41 1.22 2.59 12.89
CA ALA A 41 1.24 1.47 11.94
C ALA A 41 2.06 1.69 10.69
N ILE A 42 2.57 0.56 10.18
CA ILE A 42 3.18 0.39 8.87
C ILE A 42 2.28 -0.57 8.07
N LEU A 43 1.84 -0.14 6.90
CA LEU A 43 1.00 -0.90 5.99
C LEU A 43 1.84 -1.33 4.79
N TYR A 44 2.03 -2.62 4.58
CA TYR A 44 2.55 -3.15 3.32
C TYR A 44 1.39 -3.25 2.32
N VAL A 45 1.41 -2.38 1.33
CA VAL A 45 0.34 -2.27 0.32
C VAL A 45 0.77 -3.06 -0.91
N GLU A 46 0.19 -4.24 -1.09
CA GLU A 46 0.38 -5.03 -2.30
C GLU A 46 -0.25 -4.32 -3.50
N LEU A 47 0.58 -4.03 -4.49
CA LEU A 47 0.21 -3.39 -5.73
C LEU A 47 0.38 -4.37 -6.89
N ARG A 48 -0.53 -4.27 -7.86
CA ARG A 48 -0.48 -5.03 -9.11
C ARG A 48 -0.66 -4.09 -10.29
N ILE A 49 0.06 -4.38 -11.38
CA ILE A 49 -0.18 -3.71 -12.65
C ILE A 49 -1.37 -4.39 -13.33
N THR A 50 -2.53 -3.74 -13.28
CA THR A 50 -3.80 -4.25 -13.84
C THR A 50 -4.13 -3.63 -15.18
N GLU A 51 -3.95 -2.31 -15.31
CA GLU A 51 -4.25 -1.53 -16.52
C GLU A 51 -3.02 -0.82 -17.08
N SER A 52 -2.28 -0.11 -16.22
CA SER A 52 -1.06 0.61 -16.60
C SER A 52 -0.23 0.94 -15.37
N ILE A 53 1.05 1.26 -15.58
CA ILE A 53 1.94 1.77 -14.53
C ILE A 53 1.34 3.01 -13.87
N ASP A 54 0.78 3.94 -14.65
CA ASP A 54 0.25 5.19 -14.14
C ASP A 54 -0.99 4.97 -13.28
N LYS A 55 -1.87 4.03 -13.65
CA LYS A 55 -3.03 3.65 -12.83
C LYS A 55 -2.61 3.05 -11.49
N THR A 56 -1.62 2.17 -11.48
CA THR A 56 -1.07 1.62 -10.23
C THR A 56 -0.46 2.70 -9.34
N VAL A 57 0.20 3.70 -9.94
CA VAL A 57 0.79 4.83 -9.22
C VAL A 57 -0.30 5.75 -8.64
N GLU A 58 -1.37 6.02 -9.40
CA GLU A 58 -2.54 6.78 -8.95
C GLU A 58 -3.22 6.09 -7.76
N GLU A 59 -3.41 4.77 -7.84
CA GLU A 59 -4.02 3.97 -6.78
C GLU A 59 -3.17 3.98 -5.51
N TYR A 60 -1.86 3.79 -5.63
CA TYR A 60 -0.96 3.88 -4.48
C TYR A 60 -0.99 5.28 -3.86
N LYS A 61 -0.98 6.33 -4.68
CA LYS A 61 -1.07 7.71 -4.20
C LYS A 61 -2.34 7.96 -3.39
N ARG A 62 -3.50 7.47 -3.86
CA ARG A 62 -4.79 7.54 -3.15
C ARG A 62 -4.68 6.93 -1.74
N VAL A 63 -4.06 5.75 -1.63
CA VAL A 63 -3.87 5.06 -0.35
C VAL A 63 -2.97 5.87 0.59
N VAL A 64 -1.83 6.35 0.10
CA VAL A 64 -0.88 7.15 0.90
C VAL A 64 -1.51 8.48 1.36
N ASP A 65 -2.23 9.18 0.47
CA ASP A 65 -2.90 10.45 0.80
C ASP A 65 -3.91 10.29 1.94
N ALA A 66 -4.66 9.18 1.96
CA ALA A 66 -5.62 8.92 3.02
C ALA A 66 -4.97 8.64 4.38
N LEU A 67 -3.82 7.95 4.37
CA LEU A 67 -3.16 7.41 5.55
C LEU A 67 -2.19 8.40 6.23
N VAL A 68 -1.55 9.27 5.45
CA VAL A 68 -0.61 10.27 5.98
C VAL A 68 -1.36 11.33 6.84
N PRO A 69 -0.70 11.90 7.87
CA PRO A 69 0.63 11.56 8.40
C PRO A 69 0.64 10.40 9.39
N ASN A 70 -0.52 9.76 9.62
CA ASN A 70 -0.71 8.86 10.74
C ASN A 70 -0.16 7.45 10.46
N VAL A 71 -0.21 6.96 9.22
CA VAL A 71 0.16 5.59 8.89
C VAL A 71 1.14 5.58 7.72
N ILE A 72 2.21 4.79 7.86
CA ILE A 72 3.22 4.62 6.80
C ILE A 72 2.75 3.52 5.86
N ALA A 73 2.35 3.88 4.64
CA ALA A 73 2.18 2.90 3.59
C ALA A 73 3.53 2.64 2.90
N ILE A 74 3.93 1.37 2.84
CA ILE A 74 5.08 0.86 2.10
C ILE A 74 4.52 0.11 0.89
N PRO A 75 4.90 0.48 -0.34
CA PRO A 75 4.45 -0.26 -1.50
C PRO A 75 5.17 -1.62 -1.51
N TRP A 76 4.40 -2.69 -1.56
CA TRP A 76 4.87 -4.05 -1.78
C TRP A 76 4.44 -4.47 -3.18
N MET A 77 5.33 -5.05 -3.95
CA MET A 77 5.03 -5.46 -5.31
C MET A 77 5.63 -6.81 -5.62
N TRP A 78 4.78 -7.69 -6.13
CA TRP A 78 5.23 -8.90 -6.81
C TRP A 78 5.55 -8.56 -8.26
N VAL A 79 6.82 -8.69 -8.61
CA VAL A 79 7.30 -8.39 -9.95
C VAL A 79 8.09 -9.56 -10.49
N GLY A 80 7.35 -10.54 -11.00
CA GLY A 80 7.85 -11.78 -11.58
C GLY A 80 6.68 -12.56 -12.17
N PRO A 81 6.92 -13.69 -12.86
CA PRO A 81 5.87 -14.64 -13.22
C PRO A 81 5.22 -15.11 -11.91
N SER A 82 4.17 -14.42 -11.51
CA SER A 82 3.47 -14.73 -10.28
C SER A 82 2.66 -16.00 -10.54
N THR A 83 2.78 -16.98 -9.65
CA THR A 83 1.78 -18.05 -9.54
C THR A 83 0.44 -17.52 -9.03
N SER A 84 0.27 -16.19 -8.89
CA SER A 84 -1.02 -15.57 -8.61
C SER A 84 -2.06 -16.06 -9.61
N LEU A 85 -3.28 -16.23 -9.12
CA LEU A 85 -4.48 -16.68 -9.84
C LEU A 85 -4.85 -15.86 -11.09
N TYR A 86 -4.02 -14.89 -11.51
CA TYR A 86 -4.32 -13.96 -12.57
C TYR A 86 -3.09 -13.71 -13.47
N PRO A 87 -3.26 -13.79 -14.81
CA PRO A 87 -2.18 -13.57 -15.75
C PRO A 87 -1.70 -12.12 -15.73
N ILE A 88 -0.40 -11.91 -15.96
CA ILE A 88 0.15 -10.57 -16.22
C ILE A 88 -0.45 -10.07 -17.54
N PRO A 89 -0.96 -8.82 -17.61
CA PRO A 89 -1.50 -8.31 -18.86
C PRO A 89 -0.43 -8.36 -19.97
N PRO A 90 -0.79 -8.78 -21.20
CA PRO A 90 0.19 -9.10 -22.25
C PRO A 90 1.00 -7.88 -22.73
N TYR A 91 0.54 -6.67 -22.43
CA TYR A 91 1.21 -5.42 -22.77
C TYR A 91 2.22 -4.95 -21.71
N ILE A 92 2.35 -5.67 -20.58
CA ILE A 92 3.32 -5.38 -19.53
C ILE A 92 4.59 -6.18 -19.76
N ASP A 93 5.70 -5.46 -19.90
CA ASP A 93 7.04 -6.04 -19.91
C ASP A 93 7.65 -5.90 -18.53
N VAL A 94 7.73 -7.02 -17.80
CA VAL A 94 8.27 -7.07 -16.43
C VAL A 94 9.69 -6.51 -16.35
N ARG A 95 10.54 -6.65 -17.37
CA ARG A 95 11.92 -6.13 -17.30
C ARG A 95 11.97 -4.63 -17.53
N ARG A 96 11.19 -4.13 -18.50
CA ARG A 96 11.14 -2.69 -18.85
C ARG A 96 10.35 -1.87 -17.83
N ASP A 97 9.23 -2.39 -17.35
CA ASP A 97 8.22 -1.60 -16.63
C ASP A 97 8.50 -1.52 -15.13
N THR A 98 9.18 -2.52 -14.56
CA THR A 98 9.52 -2.56 -13.12
C THR A 98 10.37 -1.38 -12.67
N PRO A 99 11.50 -1.03 -13.35
CA PRO A 99 12.30 0.11 -12.93
C PRO A 99 11.53 1.44 -13.04
N ILE A 100 10.62 1.56 -14.02
CA ILE A 100 9.79 2.75 -14.21
C ILE A 100 8.82 2.90 -13.04
N LEU A 101 8.10 1.84 -12.71
CA LEU A 101 7.15 1.82 -11.60
C LEU A 101 7.85 2.04 -10.25
N TYR A 102 8.97 1.37 -10.00
CA TYR A 102 9.79 1.56 -8.80
C TYR A 102 10.17 3.02 -8.59
N ASN A 103 10.69 3.69 -9.63
CA ASN A 103 11.09 5.09 -9.53
C ASN A 103 9.90 6.03 -9.24
N LYS A 104 8.73 5.76 -9.83
CA LYS A 104 7.50 6.53 -9.56
C LYS A 104 7.02 6.35 -8.11
N LEU A 105 6.97 5.11 -7.62
CA LEU A 105 6.59 4.80 -6.24
C LEU A 105 7.60 5.39 -5.23
N LEU A 106 8.90 5.30 -5.53
CA LEU A 106 9.96 5.88 -4.69
C LEU A 106 9.83 7.40 -4.59
N LYS A 107 9.48 8.09 -5.69
CA LYS A 107 9.24 9.53 -5.68
C LYS A 107 8.10 9.90 -4.74
N ILE A 108 6.97 9.19 -4.83
CA ILE A 108 5.84 9.33 -3.89
C ILE A 108 6.34 9.15 -2.46
N CYS A 109 6.96 8.01 -2.14
CA CYS A 109 7.42 7.72 -0.77
C CYS A 109 8.34 8.82 -0.21
N LYS A 110 9.27 9.35 -1.02
CA LYS A 110 10.17 10.45 -0.63
C LYS A 110 9.41 11.75 -0.34
N GLU A 111 8.40 12.08 -1.13
CA GLU A 111 7.56 13.27 -0.93
C GLU A 111 6.75 13.17 0.37
N TYR A 112 6.14 12.02 0.66
CA TYR A 112 5.34 11.82 1.87
C TYR A 112 6.18 11.66 3.14
N ALA A 113 7.36 11.03 3.06
CA ALA A 113 8.29 10.96 4.18
C ALA A 113 8.73 12.37 4.67
N LYS A 114 8.85 13.35 3.76
CA LYS A 114 9.11 14.75 4.15
C LYS A 114 7.94 15.38 4.91
N LYS A 115 6.70 15.02 4.58
CA LYS A 115 5.49 15.54 5.26
C LYS A 115 5.37 14.99 6.68
N MET A 116 5.72 13.72 6.88
CA MET A 116 5.68 13.11 8.22
C MET A 116 6.73 13.64 9.19
N ARG A 117 7.86 14.19 8.70
CA ARG A 117 8.89 14.80 9.57
C ARG A 117 8.53 16.18 10.12
N LYS A 118 7.43 16.78 9.66
CA LYS A 118 7.02 18.15 10.01
C LYS A 118 5.78 18.22 10.92
N GLY A 119 5.15 17.08 11.22
CA GLY A 119 4.06 16.96 12.20
C GLY A 119 4.56 16.23 13.43
#